data_AF-A0A958KF41-F1
#
_entry.id   AF-A0A958KF41-F1
#
_cell.length_a   1.000
_cell.length_b   1.000
_cell.length_c   1.000
_cell.angle_alpha   90.00
_cell.angle_beta   90.00
_cell.angle_gamma   90.00
#
_symmetry.space_group_name_H-M   'P 1'
#
loop_
_entity.id
_entity.type
_entity.pdbx_description
1 polymer ?
#
loop_
_entity_poly.entity_id
_entity_poly.type
_entity_poly.pdbx_seq_one_letter_code
_entity_poly.pdbx_strand_id
1 'polypeptide(L)'
;MSSEFSIQPIESQWVQTLIHGYSHFPLHKTHLKTGKQFFCTVRGAVAYEMHLGQFVVAGDPLVFERKDADRLVKDFVSWAHSLGVSVCGYYFSQDLAFRLSTEFSSYHAGVSHFIDLKNFTWSGYRKRDVRRALNQGQRGRLIFGEIPKAEKRKWQPFVDNLICRWKKKRSGPTIQFLLSAPKWQYPGADEERWFIVTDSEGKKIHAMVSTFSYATTEGRGIYVDHLVQDPSGNRFALDFLLVQLSIQMQREAVSEMSLGLSAFKNLSGTRPVDRLLRFIGKRERIYNSQGIYRFKRKFSTTERPRFLLLDRKRGAVLQLAALIKATYPQAFNFRFWEKADHPFQLKCPRQWRPKFLQHQNPAYRN
;
A
#
# COMPACT_ATOMS: atom_id res chain seq x y z
N MET A 1 33.33 0.85 -2.12
CA MET A 1 33.18 0.69 -0.66
C MET A 1 31.86 0.01 -0.42
N SER A 2 31.88 -1.23 0.05
CA SER A 2 30.69 -1.99 0.39
C SER A 2 29.96 -1.23 1.49
N SER A 3 28.83 -0.60 1.17
CA SER A 3 27.97 0.00 2.19
C SER A 3 27.58 -1.09 3.18
N GLU A 4 27.87 -0.91 4.47
CA GLU A 4 27.37 -1.82 5.50
C GLU A 4 25.85 -1.91 5.38
N PHE A 5 25.35 -3.14 5.22
CA PHE A 5 23.92 -3.43 5.12
C PHE A 5 23.54 -4.54 6.10
N SER A 6 22.26 -4.57 6.47
CA SER A 6 21.69 -5.66 7.26
C SER A 6 20.33 -6.06 6.69
N ILE A 7 19.97 -7.34 6.85
CA ILE A 7 18.63 -7.83 6.52
C ILE A 7 17.86 -7.90 7.82
N GLN A 8 16.74 -7.21 7.88
CA GLN A 8 15.92 -7.14 9.08
C GLN A 8 14.49 -7.57 8.79
N PRO A 9 13.85 -8.32 9.71
CA PRO A 9 12.43 -8.61 9.62
C PRO A 9 11.61 -7.41 10.10
N ILE A 10 10.29 -7.43 9.85
CA ILE A 10 9.38 -6.34 10.24
C ILE A 10 9.29 -6.16 11.77
N GLU A 11 9.58 -7.20 12.54
CA GLU A 11 9.63 -7.19 14.01
C GLU A 11 10.82 -6.39 14.55
N SER A 12 11.79 -6.03 13.70
CA SER A 12 12.90 -5.17 14.11
C SER A 12 12.41 -3.78 14.53
N GLN A 13 12.79 -3.38 15.74
CA GLN A 13 12.49 -2.05 16.27
C GLN A 13 13.02 -0.94 15.35
N TRP A 14 14.18 -1.14 14.73
CA TRP A 14 14.76 -0.15 13.80
C TRP A 14 13.89 0.06 12.56
N VAL A 15 13.38 -1.02 11.95
CA VAL A 15 12.49 -0.95 10.78
C VAL A 15 11.17 -0.26 11.14
N GLN A 16 10.61 -0.58 12.30
CA GLN A 16 9.38 0.05 12.77
C GLN A 16 9.60 1.55 13.00
N THR A 17 10.64 1.95 13.72
CA THR A 17 11.00 3.36 13.93
C THR A 17 11.18 4.10 12.59
N LEU A 18 11.84 3.47 11.63
CA LEU A 18 12.01 4.03 10.29
C LEU A 18 10.66 4.26 9.59
N ILE A 19 9.76 3.27 9.59
CA ILE A 19 8.43 3.39 8.95
C ILE A 19 7.58 4.46 9.65
N HIS A 20 7.63 4.53 10.98
CA HIS A 20 6.86 5.52 11.74
C HIS A 20 7.36 6.95 11.49
N GLY A 21 8.68 7.16 11.44
CA GLY A 21 9.28 8.48 11.28
C GLY A 21 9.42 8.97 9.83
N TYR A 22 9.65 8.06 8.88
CA TYR A 22 10.10 8.39 7.52
C TYR A 22 9.22 7.80 6.40
N SER A 23 7.95 7.56 6.70
CA SER A 23 6.94 7.21 5.71
C SER A 23 6.65 8.42 4.81
N HIS A 24 7.27 8.46 3.63
CA HIS A 24 7.09 9.54 2.62
C HIS A 24 6.30 9.10 1.40
N PHE A 25 5.82 7.86 1.41
CA PHE A 25 5.10 7.26 0.31
C PHE A 25 3.86 6.53 0.83
N PRO A 26 2.69 6.61 0.15
CA PRO A 26 1.42 6.14 0.71
C PRO A 26 1.43 4.69 1.21
N LEU A 27 2.23 3.82 0.58
CA LEU A 27 2.26 2.40 0.87
C LEU A 27 3.11 2.02 2.10
N HIS A 28 4.02 2.87 2.55
CA HIS A 28 5.05 2.50 3.52
C HIS A 28 4.49 1.90 4.82
N LYS A 29 3.41 2.47 5.37
CA LYS A 29 2.80 1.95 6.61
C LYS A 29 2.02 0.64 6.42
N THR A 30 1.66 0.27 5.19
CA THR A 30 1.05 -1.05 4.95
C THR A 30 2.08 -2.16 5.18
N HIS A 31 3.38 -1.87 5.04
CA HIS A 31 4.42 -2.87 5.26
C HIS A 31 4.44 -3.42 6.68
N LEU A 32 3.97 -2.66 7.68
CA LEU A 32 3.81 -3.10 9.08
C LEU A 32 2.81 -4.26 9.23
N LYS A 33 1.94 -4.49 8.24
CA LYS A 33 0.97 -5.59 8.21
C LYS A 33 1.39 -6.74 7.31
N THR A 34 2.43 -6.54 6.51
CA THR A 34 2.92 -7.52 5.53
C THR A 34 4.18 -8.16 6.06
N GLY A 35 4.36 -9.47 5.85
CA GLY A 35 5.54 -10.22 6.31
C GLY A 35 6.80 -9.95 5.49
N LYS A 36 7.08 -8.68 5.15
CA LYS A 36 8.19 -8.29 4.29
C LYS A 36 9.52 -8.36 5.03
N GLN A 37 10.57 -8.63 4.26
CA GLN A 37 11.94 -8.43 4.69
C GLN A 37 12.41 -7.05 4.26
N PHE A 38 13.38 -6.52 5.01
CA PHE A 38 13.93 -5.19 4.78
C PHE A 38 15.44 -5.28 4.59
N PHE A 39 15.90 -4.86 3.42
CA PHE A 39 17.32 -4.59 3.20
C PHE A 39 17.62 -3.18 3.71
N CYS A 40 18.41 -3.10 4.77
CA CYS A 40 18.63 -1.89 5.55
C CYS A 40 20.07 -1.40 5.38
N THR A 41 20.21 -0.10 5.16
CA THR A 41 21.51 0.60 5.12
C THR A 41 21.42 1.88 5.94
N VAL A 42 22.52 2.64 6.01
CA VAL A 42 22.53 4.00 6.58
C VAL A 42 21.58 4.97 5.89
N ARG A 43 21.07 4.65 4.68
CA ARG A 43 20.16 5.52 3.90
C ARG A 43 18.69 5.28 4.19
N GLY A 44 18.36 4.10 4.73
CA GLY A 44 16.99 3.63 4.91
C GLY A 44 16.85 2.16 4.55
N ALA A 45 15.66 1.77 4.06
CA ALA A 45 15.32 0.38 3.81
C ALA A 45 14.53 0.12 2.52
N VAL A 46 14.79 -1.03 1.89
CA VAL A 46 14.00 -1.57 0.78
C VAL A 46 13.15 -2.72 1.29
N ALA A 47 11.82 -2.61 1.16
CA ALA A 47 10.89 -3.68 1.53
C ALA A 47 10.73 -4.67 0.37
N TYR A 48 11.00 -5.96 0.61
CA TYR A 48 10.95 -6.99 -0.42
C TYR A 48 10.48 -8.35 0.13
N GLU A 49 10.14 -9.26 -0.78
CA GLU A 49 9.92 -10.69 -0.52
C GLU A 49 10.66 -11.52 -1.57
N MET A 50 10.95 -12.79 -1.26
CA MET A 50 11.52 -13.72 -2.23
C MET A 50 10.42 -14.60 -2.84
N HIS A 51 10.31 -14.62 -4.17
CA HIS A 51 9.35 -15.45 -4.91
C HIS A 51 10.01 -16.03 -6.16
N LEU A 52 9.89 -17.33 -6.38
CA LEU A 52 10.50 -18.03 -7.53
C LEU A 52 12.00 -17.71 -7.72
N GLY A 53 12.75 -17.64 -6.60
CA GLY A 53 14.17 -17.30 -6.61
C GLY A 53 14.48 -15.86 -7.06
N GLN A 54 13.49 -14.96 -7.08
CA GLN A 54 13.65 -13.54 -7.39
C GLN A 54 13.33 -12.71 -6.14
N PHE A 55 13.97 -11.54 -6.01
CA PHE A 55 13.51 -10.52 -5.07
C PHE A 55 12.43 -9.66 -5.70
N VAL A 56 11.30 -9.54 -5.01
CA VAL A 56 10.14 -8.74 -5.40
C VAL A 56 10.03 -7.56 -4.44
N VAL A 57 10.28 -6.35 -4.94
CA VAL A 57 10.29 -5.08 -4.19
C VAL A 57 8.89 -4.45 -4.20
N ALA A 58 8.51 -3.90 -3.04
CA ALA A 58 7.19 -3.36 -2.77
C ALA A 58 7.16 -1.82 -2.84
N GLY A 59 7.22 -1.25 -4.04
CA GLY A 59 7.17 0.20 -4.26
C GLY A 59 8.46 0.94 -3.86
N ASP A 60 8.34 2.26 -3.69
CA ASP A 60 9.47 3.14 -3.37
C ASP A 60 10.09 2.79 -2.00
N PRO A 61 11.43 2.89 -1.84
CA PRO A 61 12.10 2.58 -0.59
C PRO A 61 11.76 3.59 0.51
N LEU A 62 11.96 3.18 1.75
CA LEU A 62 11.98 4.06 2.91
C LEU A 62 13.35 4.73 2.98
N VAL A 63 13.40 6.05 3.04
CA VAL A 63 14.66 6.80 3.09
C VAL A 63 14.59 7.93 4.10
N PHE A 64 15.72 8.19 4.76
CA PHE A 64 15.88 9.39 5.60
C PHE A 64 15.88 10.65 4.74
N GLU A 65 16.52 10.60 3.58
CA GLU A 65 16.59 11.69 2.61
C GLU A 65 16.08 11.26 1.24
N ARG A 66 15.15 12.03 0.65
CA ARG A 66 14.52 11.69 -0.64
C ARG A 66 15.52 11.49 -1.78
N LYS A 67 16.65 12.22 -1.75
CA LYS A 67 17.71 12.15 -2.76
C LYS A 67 18.42 10.79 -2.79
N ASP A 68 18.37 10.03 -1.70
CA ASP A 68 19.09 8.76 -1.56
C ASP A 68 18.29 7.54 -2.06
N ALA A 69 17.04 7.73 -2.52
CA ALA A 69 16.16 6.63 -2.91
C ALA A 69 16.71 5.75 -4.05
N ASP A 70 17.26 6.33 -5.12
CA ASP A 70 17.81 5.53 -6.23
C ASP A 70 19.11 4.83 -5.83
N ARG A 71 19.96 5.50 -5.04
CA ARG A 71 21.20 4.91 -4.51
C ARG A 71 20.91 3.69 -3.65
N LEU A 72 19.96 3.80 -2.72
CA LEU A 72 19.56 2.68 -1.87
C LEU A 72 19.03 1.49 -2.67
N VAL A 73 18.23 1.73 -3.71
CA VAL A 73 17.77 0.65 -4.60
C VAL A 73 18.93 0.05 -5.40
N LYS A 74 19.89 0.86 -5.87
CA LYS A 74 21.10 0.38 -6.56
C LYS A 74 21.98 -0.46 -5.65
N ASP A 75 22.11 -0.10 -4.37
CA ASP A 75 22.81 -0.91 -3.36
C ASP A 75 22.12 -2.27 -3.18
N PHE A 76 20.79 -2.28 -3.08
CA PHE A 76 20.00 -3.51 -3.01
C PHE A 76 20.16 -4.39 -4.26
N VAL A 77 20.12 -3.80 -5.45
CA VAL A 77 20.32 -4.51 -6.73
C VAL A 77 21.73 -5.09 -6.80
N SER A 78 22.74 -4.34 -6.39
CA SER A 78 24.13 -4.81 -6.37
C SER A 78 24.31 -6.00 -5.43
N TRP A 79 23.70 -5.92 -4.24
CA TRP A 79 23.66 -7.04 -3.29
C TRP A 79 22.94 -8.25 -3.89
N ALA A 80 21.75 -8.07 -4.46
CA ALA A 80 21.00 -9.15 -5.11
C ALA A 80 21.80 -9.82 -6.24
N HIS A 81 22.44 -9.02 -7.09
CA HIS A 81 23.27 -9.52 -8.19
C HIS A 81 24.49 -10.30 -7.69
N SER A 82 25.09 -9.90 -6.56
CA SER A 82 26.18 -10.66 -5.92
C SER A 82 25.74 -12.06 -5.47
N LEU A 83 24.45 -12.25 -5.18
CA LEU A 83 23.83 -13.55 -4.88
C LEU A 83 23.34 -14.30 -6.13
N GLY A 84 23.55 -13.75 -7.33
CA GLY A 84 22.98 -14.29 -8.57
C GLY A 84 21.46 -14.14 -8.68
N VAL A 85 20.84 -13.33 -7.81
CA VAL A 85 19.39 -13.11 -7.73
C VAL A 85 18.99 -11.87 -8.52
N SER A 86 17.88 -11.99 -9.24
CA SER A 86 17.25 -10.91 -10.00
C SER A 86 16.29 -10.10 -9.14
N VAL A 87 16.17 -8.80 -9.44
CA VAL A 87 15.24 -7.89 -8.75
C VAL A 87 14.10 -7.47 -9.67
N CYS A 88 12.87 -7.53 -9.17
CA CYS A 88 11.72 -6.94 -9.84
C CYS A 88 10.80 -6.30 -8.80
N GLY A 89 9.78 -5.57 -9.22
CA GLY A 89 8.82 -5.00 -8.29
C GLY A 89 7.74 -4.18 -8.97
N TYR A 90 6.77 -3.71 -8.20
CA TYR A 90 5.74 -2.79 -8.71
C TYR A 90 5.26 -1.81 -7.65
N TYR A 91 4.48 -0.82 -8.12
CA TYR A 91 3.99 0.32 -7.34
C TYR A 91 5.07 1.41 -7.13
N PHE A 92 6.03 1.53 -8.03
CA PHE A 92 7.03 2.60 -7.99
C PHE A 92 6.45 3.93 -8.44
N SER A 93 6.93 5.04 -7.86
CA SER A 93 6.69 6.37 -8.38
C SER A 93 7.38 6.58 -9.73
N GLN A 94 6.85 7.52 -10.50
CA GLN A 94 7.43 7.89 -11.80
C GLN A 94 8.85 8.43 -11.67
N ASP A 95 9.08 9.31 -10.69
CA ASP A 95 10.39 9.90 -10.42
C ASP A 95 11.45 8.81 -10.19
N LEU A 96 11.18 7.89 -9.26
CA LEU A 96 12.13 6.84 -8.94
C LEU A 96 12.31 5.86 -10.11
N ALA A 97 11.23 5.49 -10.79
CA ALA A 97 11.29 4.62 -11.97
C ALA A 97 12.17 5.23 -13.08
N PHE A 98 12.18 6.55 -13.24
CA PHE A 98 13.01 7.25 -14.21
C PHE A 98 14.47 7.33 -13.76
N ARG A 99 14.74 7.61 -12.48
CA ARG A 99 16.11 7.60 -11.93
C ARG A 99 16.78 6.23 -11.95
N LEU A 100 15.99 5.16 -12.07
CA LEU A 100 16.42 3.76 -12.10
C LEU A 100 16.41 3.14 -13.52
N SER A 101 16.33 3.97 -14.57
CA SER A 101 16.22 3.48 -15.95
C SER A 101 17.45 2.71 -16.47
N THR A 102 18.60 2.89 -15.81
CA THR A 102 19.85 2.17 -16.11
C THR A 102 19.83 0.74 -15.60
N GLU A 103 19.17 0.48 -14.46
CA GLU A 103 19.07 -0.86 -13.86
C GLU A 103 17.83 -1.61 -14.36
N PHE A 104 16.72 -0.89 -14.58
CA PHE A 104 15.41 -1.50 -14.84
C PHE A 104 14.78 -1.06 -16.17
N SER A 105 14.04 -1.99 -16.76
CA SER A 105 12.98 -1.65 -17.72
C SER A 105 11.72 -1.31 -16.93
N SER A 106 11.24 -0.07 -17.08
CA SER A 106 10.00 0.39 -16.44
C SER A 106 8.79 0.18 -17.35
N TYR A 107 7.67 -0.23 -16.76
CA TYR A 107 6.39 -0.49 -17.42
C TYR A 107 5.26 0.17 -16.63
N HIS A 108 4.27 0.73 -17.32
CA HIS A 108 3.13 1.33 -16.62
C HIS A 108 2.33 0.23 -15.92
N ALA A 109 2.13 0.34 -14.61
CA ALA A 109 1.39 -0.64 -13.81
C ALA A 109 -0.05 -0.19 -13.53
N GLY A 110 -0.34 1.11 -13.66
CA GLY A 110 -1.65 1.68 -13.38
C GLY A 110 -1.55 3.11 -12.86
N VAL A 111 -2.63 3.61 -12.28
CA VAL A 111 -2.68 4.95 -11.70
C VAL A 111 -3.09 4.93 -10.24
N SER A 112 -2.38 5.66 -9.40
CA SER A 112 -2.81 5.98 -8.04
C SER A 112 -3.69 7.22 -8.06
N HIS A 113 -4.79 7.16 -7.32
CA HIS A 113 -5.79 8.22 -7.25
C HIS A 113 -5.56 9.09 -6.02
N PHE A 114 -5.56 10.42 -6.20
CA PHE A 114 -5.36 11.38 -5.13
C PHE A 114 -6.47 12.43 -5.11
N ILE A 115 -6.82 12.85 -3.90
CA ILE A 115 -7.70 13.98 -3.61
C ILE A 115 -6.80 15.04 -2.96
N ASP A 116 -6.60 16.16 -3.64
CA ASP A 116 -6.02 17.36 -3.06
C ASP A 116 -7.05 17.95 -2.11
N LEU A 117 -6.78 17.92 -0.81
CA LEU A 117 -7.70 18.36 0.23
C LEU A 117 -7.54 19.85 0.58
N LYS A 118 -6.42 20.49 0.22
CA LYS A 118 -6.23 21.93 0.42
C LYS A 118 -7.15 22.72 -0.49
N ASN A 119 -7.18 22.34 -1.77
CA ASN A 119 -7.90 23.08 -2.79
C ASN A 119 -9.26 22.45 -3.14
N PHE A 120 -9.67 21.35 -2.48
CA PHE A 120 -10.95 20.71 -2.80
C PHE A 120 -12.14 21.57 -2.39
N THR A 121 -13.03 21.84 -3.35
CA THR A 121 -14.38 22.34 -3.08
C THR A 121 -15.40 21.20 -3.16
N TRP A 122 -16.25 21.10 -2.13
CA TRP A 122 -17.35 20.11 -2.07
C TRP A 122 -18.58 20.57 -2.87
N SER A 123 -18.56 21.79 -3.40
CA SER A 123 -19.59 22.42 -4.24
C SER A 123 -19.15 22.53 -5.71
N GLY A 124 -20.08 22.84 -6.61
CA GLY A 124 -19.81 23.10 -8.04
C GLY A 124 -20.30 22.04 -9.03
N TYR A 125 -20.45 22.43 -10.31
CA TYR A 125 -21.11 21.63 -11.36
C TYR A 125 -20.50 20.23 -11.55
N ARG A 126 -19.17 20.12 -11.53
CA ARG A 126 -18.43 18.85 -11.73
C ARG A 126 -18.51 17.87 -10.54
N LYS A 127 -19.26 18.20 -9.46
CA LYS A 127 -19.34 17.42 -8.22
C LYS A 127 -20.71 16.74 -8.00
N ARG A 128 -21.39 16.38 -9.08
CA ARG A 128 -22.70 15.69 -9.03
C ARG A 128 -22.68 14.43 -8.17
N ASP A 129 -21.66 13.60 -8.31
CA ASP A 129 -21.58 12.32 -7.58
C ASP A 129 -21.34 12.53 -6.09
N VAL A 130 -20.54 13.54 -5.71
CA VAL A 130 -20.33 13.95 -4.31
C VAL A 130 -21.64 14.44 -3.68
N ARG A 131 -22.37 15.35 -4.33
CA ARG A 131 -23.68 15.81 -3.84
C ARG A 131 -24.69 14.67 -3.73
N ARG A 132 -24.69 13.78 -4.73
CA ARG A 132 -25.56 12.59 -4.72
C ARG A 132 -25.24 11.70 -3.52
N ALA A 133 -23.96 11.46 -3.23
CA ALA A 133 -23.55 10.66 -2.08
C ALA A 133 -24.03 11.28 -0.75
N LEU A 134 -23.85 12.60 -0.58
CA LEU A 134 -24.32 13.34 0.60
C LEU A 134 -25.84 13.26 0.76
N ASN A 135 -26.60 13.59 -0.29
CA ASN A 135 -28.06 13.58 -0.25
C ASN A 135 -28.61 12.18 0.00
N GLN A 136 -28.00 11.15 -0.59
CA GLN A 136 -28.43 9.76 -0.37
C GLN A 136 -28.06 9.26 1.03
N GLY A 137 -26.92 9.70 1.58
CA GLY A 137 -26.56 9.43 2.97
C GLY A 137 -27.54 10.05 3.96
N GLN A 138 -27.90 11.31 3.76
CA GLN A 138 -28.89 12.02 4.58
C GLN A 138 -30.29 11.37 4.49
N ARG A 139 -30.78 11.08 3.28
CA ARG A 139 -32.06 10.38 3.09
C ARG A 139 -32.05 8.99 3.70
N GLY A 140 -30.92 8.30 3.62
CA GLY A 140 -30.72 7.00 4.25
C GLY A 140 -30.43 7.06 5.74
N ARG A 141 -30.45 8.26 6.36
CA ARG A 141 -30.13 8.51 7.78
C ARG A 141 -28.81 7.84 8.21
N LEU A 142 -27.81 7.86 7.32
CA LEU A 142 -26.51 7.27 7.55
C LEU A 142 -25.70 8.13 8.53
N ILE A 143 -25.06 7.48 9.50
CA ILE A 143 -24.20 8.14 10.49
C ILE A 143 -22.75 7.81 10.18
N PHE A 144 -21.91 8.83 10.01
CA PHE A 144 -20.47 8.69 9.84
C PHE A 144 -19.77 8.87 11.19
N GLY A 145 -18.76 8.06 11.46
CA GLY A 145 -17.95 8.19 12.68
C GLY A 145 -16.58 7.54 12.57
N GLU A 146 -15.64 8.03 13.37
CA GLU A 146 -14.36 7.37 13.62
C GLU A 146 -14.50 6.41 14.81
N ILE A 147 -13.96 5.20 14.71
CA ILE A 147 -13.86 4.29 15.84
C ILE A 147 -12.74 4.79 16.76
N PRO A 148 -13.05 5.20 18.00
CA PRO A 148 -12.02 5.65 18.94
C PRO A 148 -10.99 4.55 19.20
N LYS A 149 -9.72 4.91 19.35
CA LYS A 149 -8.64 3.92 19.60
C LYS A 149 -8.95 3.04 20.81
N ALA A 150 -9.43 3.63 21.90
CA ALA A 150 -9.81 2.93 23.12
C ALA A 150 -10.98 1.94 22.94
N GLU A 151 -11.78 2.11 21.88
CA GLU A 151 -12.97 1.29 21.63
C GLU A 151 -12.78 0.25 20.52
N LYS A 152 -11.62 0.22 19.84
CA LYS A 152 -11.36 -0.72 18.73
C LYS A 152 -11.70 -2.17 19.08
N ARG A 153 -11.36 -2.62 20.30
CA ARG A 153 -11.67 -3.98 20.78
C ARG A 153 -13.18 -4.24 20.89
N LYS A 154 -13.97 -3.24 21.26
CA LYS A 154 -15.44 -3.36 21.34
C LYS A 154 -16.07 -3.45 19.93
N TRP A 155 -15.52 -2.71 18.97
CA TRP A 155 -15.98 -2.71 17.58
C TRP A 155 -15.53 -3.93 16.76
N GLN A 156 -14.54 -4.68 17.25
CA GLN A 156 -13.94 -5.78 16.52
C GLN A 156 -14.93 -6.81 15.97
N PRO A 157 -15.86 -7.38 16.77
CA PRO A 157 -16.80 -8.38 16.27
C PRO A 157 -17.69 -7.87 15.13
N PHE A 158 -18.13 -6.61 15.19
CA PHE A 158 -18.99 -5.99 14.18
C PHE A 158 -18.27 -5.79 12.86
N VAL A 159 -17.01 -5.34 12.93
CA VAL A 159 -16.20 -5.11 11.74
C VAL A 159 -15.72 -6.43 11.13
N ASP A 160 -15.34 -7.42 11.93
CA ASP A 160 -15.01 -8.76 11.43
C ASP A 160 -16.20 -9.40 10.69
N ASN A 161 -17.40 -9.20 11.22
CA ASN A 161 -18.64 -9.65 10.60
C ASN A 161 -18.92 -8.94 9.27
N LEU A 162 -18.68 -7.63 9.17
CA LEU A 162 -18.71 -6.87 7.90
C LEU A 162 -17.69 -7.40 6.89
N ILE A 163 -16.43 -7.58 7.31
CA ILE A 163 -15.35 -8.09 6.45
C ILE A 163 -15.68 -9.49 5.94
N CYS A 164 -16.24 -10.35 6.79
CA CYS A 164 -16.68 -11.69 6.42
C CYS A 164 -17.77 -11.65 5.33
N ARG A 165 -18.82 -10.83 5.49
CA ARG A 165 -19.86 -10.64 4.45
C ARG A 165 -19.28 -10.12 3.14
N TRP A 166 -18.41 -9.12 3.21
CA TRP A 166 -17.76 -8.54 2.05
C TRP A 166 -16.90 -9.57 1.30
N LYS A 167 -16.07 -10.35 2.03
CA LYS A 167 -15.25 -11.43 1.44
C LYS A 167 -16.10 -12.49 0.75
N LYS A 168 -17.21 -12.93 1.36
CA LYS A 168 -18.10 -13.96 0.78
C LYS A 168 -18.69 -13.57 -0.58
N LYS A 169 -18.97 -12.27 -0.80
CA LYS A 169 -19.55 -11.76 -2.05
C LYS A 169 -18.50 -11.25 -3.03
N ARG A 170 -17.24 -11.12 -2.60
CA ARG A 170 -16.13 -10.71 -3.47
C ARG A 170 -15.78 -11.86 -4.42
N SER A 171 -15.87 -11.58 -5.72
CA SER A 171 -15.34 -12.47 -6.76
C SER A 171 -13.84 -12.25 -6.99
N GLY A 172 -13.12 -13.31 -7.29
CA GLY A 172 -11.71 -13.27 -7.69
C GLY A 172 -10.73 -13.56 -6.54
N PRO A 173 -9.44 -13.77 -6.88
CA PRO A 173 -8.42 -14.17 -5.92
C PRO A 173 -8.14 -13.07 -4.88
N THR A 174 -7.60 -13.49 -3.73
CA THR A 174 -7.17 -12.57 -2.69
C THR A 174 -5.81 -11.99 -3.08
N ILE A 175 -5.77 -10.68 -3.29
CA ILE A 175 -4.54 -9.95 -3.55
C ILE A 175 -3.73 -9.87 -2.26
N GLN A 176 -2.45 -10.21 -2.35
CA GLN A 176 -1.47 -10.12 -1.28
C GLN A 176 -0.30 -9.22 -1.70
N PHE A 177 0.85 -9.37 -1.04
CA PHE A 177 2.07 -8.59 -1.25
C PHE A 177 1.96 -7.12 -0.84
N LEU A 178 1.24 -6.26 -1.58
CA LEU A 178 1.10 -4.84 -1.19
C LEU A 178 -0.07 -4.57 -0.24
N LEU A 179 -1.01 -5.52 -0.18
CA LEU A 179 -2.23 -5.43 0.59
C LEU A 179 -2.30 -6.58 1.59
N SER A 180 -2.97 -6.32 2.71
CA SER A 180 -3.38 -7.34 3.66
C SER A 180 -4.90 -7.31 3.83
N ALA A 181 -5.45 -8.31 4.53
CA ALA A 181 -6.77 -8.13 5.14
C ALA A 181 -6.65 -7.10 6.30
N PRO A 182 -7.76 -6.48 6.74
CA PRO A 182 -7.76 -5.72 7.98
C PRO A 182 -7.28 -6.60 9.14
N LYS A 183 -6.41 -6.05 9.98
CA LYS A 183 -5.81 -6.72 11.14
C LYS A 183 -5.97 -5.84 12.37
N TRP A 184 -6.30 -6.45 13.50
CA TRP A 184 -6.45 -5.77 14.78
C TRP A 184 -5.14 -5.61 15.54
N GLN A 185 -4.20 -6.52 15.31
CA GLN A 185 -2.92 -6.58 16.02
C GLN A 185 -1.80 -6.71 15.00
N TYR A 186 -0.92 -5.71 15.00
CA TYR A 186 0.33 -5.62 14.25
C TYR A 186 1.08 -4.36 14.76
N PRO A 187 2.38 -4.19 14.49
CA PRO A 187 3.18 -3.11 15.09
C PRO A 187 2.67 -1.67 14.89
N GLY A 188 1.88 -1.42 13.84
CA GLY A 188 1.29 -0.10 13.54
C GLY A 188 -0.21 0.01 13.82
N ALA A 189 -0.81 -0.91 14.59
CA ALA A 189 -2.25 -0.98 14.81
C ALA A 189 -2.81 0.29 15.46
N ASP A 190 -2.05 0.93 16.34
CA ASP A 190 -2.48 2.12 17.07
C ASP A 190 -2.51 3.40 16.24
N GLU A 191 -1.77 3.43 15.12
CA GLU A 191 -1.74 4.58 14.22
C GLU A 191 -2.81 4.51 13.13
N GLU A 192 -3.29 3.32 12.81
CA GLU A 192 -4.33 3.17 11.80
C GLU A 192 -5.66 3.69 12.34
N ARG A 193 -6.27 4.62 11.60
CA ARG A 193 -7.58 5.18 11.95
C ARG A 193 -8.67 4.48 11.16
N TRP A 194 -9.75 4.13 11.82
CA TRP A 194 -10.85 3.35 11.25
C TRP A 194 -12.11 4.19 11.28
N PHE A 195 -12.72 4.38 10.12
CA PHE A 195 -13.93 5.17 9.93
C PHE A 195 -15.03 4.25 9.44
N ILE A 196 -16.23 4.45 9.95
CA ILE A 196 -17.39 3.64 9.62
C ILE A 196 -18.58 4.51 9.24
N VAL A 197 -19.50 3.89 8.51
CA VAL A 197 -20.85 4.41 8.32
C VAL A 197 -21.84 3.38 8.83
N THR A 198 -22.72 3.80 9.74
CA THR A 198 -23.80 2.97 10.30
C THR A 198 -25.17 3.43 9.85
N ASP A 199 -26.19 2.63 10.12
CA ASP A 199 -27.58 3.08 10.15
C ASP A 199 -27.83 4.07 11.31
N SER A 200 -29.04 4.64 11.34
CA SER A 200 -29.45 5.62 12.37
C SER A 200 -29.50 5.06 13.79
N GLU A 201 -29.60 3.74 13.92
CA GLU A 201 -29.63 3.04 15.21
C GLU A 201 -28.24 2.62 15.70
N GLY A 202 -27.19 2.78 14.87
CA GLY A 202 -25.82 2.35 15.17
C GLY A 202 -25.62 0.83 15.18
N LYS A 203 -26.61 0.04 14.72
CA LYS A 203 -26.61 -1.42 14.83
C LYS A 203 -25.94 -2.10 13.65
N LYS A 204 -26.06 -1.53 12.44
CA LYS A 204 -25.47 -2.10 11.22
C LYS A 204 -24.40 -1.19 10.64
N ILE A 205 -23.19 -1.73 10.47
CA ILE A 205 -22.13 -1.08 9.69
C ILE A 205 -22.37 -1.34 8.20
N HIS A 206 -22.54 -0.28 7.43
CA HIS A 206 -22.73 -0.32 5.98
C HIS A 206 -21.44 -0.16 5.18
N ALA A 207 -20.46 0.58 5.70
CA ALA A 207 -19.16 0.75 5.07
C ALA A 207 -18.08 1.03 6.13
N MET A 208 -16.84 0.70 5.79
CA MET A 208 -15.66 0.97 6.60
C MET A 208 -14.50 1.38 5.71
N VAL A 209 -13.72 2.34 6.19
CA VAL A 209 -12.42 2.70 5.63
C VAL A 209 -11.37 2.72 6.73
N SER A 210 -10.16 2.28 6.40
CA SER A 210 -9.01 2.46 7.28
C SER A 210 -7.94 3.31 6.61
N THR A 211 -7.22 4.10 7.41
CA THR A 211 -6.26 5.09 6.90
C THR A 211 -4.96 5.14 7.70
N PHE A 212 -3.91 5.52 7.00
CA PHE A 212 -2.57 5.77 7.54
C PHE A 212 -2.08 7.16 7.15
N SER A 213 -1.32 7.80 8.03
CA SER A 213 -0.59 9.02 7.68
C SER A 213 0.72 8.72 6.95
N TYR A 214 1.11 9.63 6.06
CA TYR A 214 2.46 9.72 5.51
C TYR A 214 2.83 11.19 5.31
N ALA A 215 4.12 11.47 5.25
CA ALA A 215 4.64 12.81 5.06
C ALA A 215 4.74 13.16 3.57
N THR A 216 4.26 14.36 3.23
CA THR A 216 4.30 14.95 1.89
C THR A 216 5.19 16.19 1.90
N THR A 217 5.52 16.75 0.73
CA THR A 217 6.18 18.06 0.65
C THR A 217 5.32 19.21 1.19
N GLU A 218 4.02 18.95 1.31
CA GLU A 218 2.99 19.94 1.60
C GLU A 218 2.39 19.80 3.00
N GLY A 219 3.01 18.96 3.85
CA GLY A 219 2.54 18.60 5.18
C GLY A 219 2.16 17.12 5.26
N ARG A 220 1.04 16.81 5.91
CA ARG A 220 0.59 15.44 6.16
C ARG A 220 -0.40 14.97 5.10
N GLY A 221 -0.12 13.85 4.45
CA GLY A 221 -1.07 13.12 3.61
C GLY A 221 -1.67 11.92 4.37
N ILE A 222 -2.79 11.41 3.87
CA ILE A 222 -3.35 10.13 4.32
C ILE A 222 -3.51 9.12 3.18
N TYR A 223 -3.24 7.85 3.46
CA TYR A 223 -3.45 6.73 2.55
C TYR A 223 -4.64 5.92 3.03
N VAL A 224 -5.58 5.68 2.13
CA VAL A 224 -6.73 4.80 2.35
C VAL A 224 -6.31 3.36 2.01
N ASP A 225 -6.15 2.53 3.05
CA ASP A 225 -5.67 1.15 2.94
C ASP A 225 -6.83 0.20 2.59
N HIS A 226 -7.86 0.19 3.44
CA HIS A 226 -9.03 -0.66 3.24
C HIS A 226 -10.25 0.16 2.84
N LEU A 227 -10.98 -0.32 1.83
CA LEU A 227 -12.30 0.17 1.40
C LEU A 227 -13.27 -1.01 1.44
N VAL A 228 -14.12 -1.08 2.47
CA VAL A 228 -15.04 -2.20 2.69
C VAL A 228 -16.47 -1.68 2.68
N GLN A 229 -17.34 -2.34 1.92
CA GLN A 229 -18.77 -2.03 1.88
C GLN A 229 -19.58 -3.30 2.11
N ASP A 230 -20.62 -3.20 2.93
CA ASP A 230 -21.56 -4.28 3.15
C ASP A 230 -22.33 -4.56 1.84
N PRO A 231 -22.23 -5.78 1.28
CA PRO A 231 -22.96 -6.13 0.06
C PRO A 231 -24.49 -6.16 0.19
N SER A 232 -25.00 -6.11 1.43
CA SER A 232 -26.43 -6.01 1.78
C SER A 232 -26.79 -4.63 2.37
N GLY A 233 -25.82 -3.72 2.41
CA GLY A 233 -25.97 -2.40 3.01
C GLY A 233 -26.48 -1.35 2.03
N ASN A 234 -26.56 -0.10 2.51
CA ASN A 234 -26.86 1.02 1.63
C ASN A 234 -25.77 1.15 0.56
N ARG A 235 -26.18 1.09 -0.71
CA ARG A 235 -25.27 1.13 -1.87
C ARG A 235 -24.45 2.43 -1.97
N PHE A 236 -24.90 3.52 -1.35
CA PHE A 236 -24.19 4.80 -1.32
C PHE A 236 -23.33 4.99 -0.07
N ALA A 237 -23.31 4.04 0.87
CA ALA A 237 -22.61 4.21 2.14
C ALA A 237 -21.11 4.46 1.98
N LEU A 238 -20.43 3.74 1.07
CA LEU A 238 -18.99 3.96 0.84
C LEU A 238 -18.70 5.28 0.15
N ASP A 239 -19.52 5.69 -0.84
CA ASP A 239 -19.42 7.01 -1.47
C ASP A 239 -19.62 8.11 -0.41
N PHE A 240 -20.62 7.97 0.47
CA PHE A 240 -20.91 8.91 1.57
C PHE A 240 -19.74 8.97 2.57
N LEU A 241 -19.21 7.81 2.97
CA LEU A 241 -18.07 7.70 3.88
C LEU A 241 -16.87 8.46 3.33
N LEU A 242 -16.49 8.25 2.07
CA LEU A 242 -15.34 8.94 1.49
C LEU A 242 -15.51 10.45 1.43
N VAL A 243 -16.72 10.95 1.17
CA VAL A 243 -16.98 12.40 1.20
C VAL A 243 -16.85 12.95 2.62
N GLN A 244 -17.48 12.31 3.62
CA GLN A 244 -17.39 12.74 5.02
C GLN A 244 -15.96 12.67 5.56
N LEU A 245 -15.25 11.58 5.26
CA LEU A 245 -13.84 11.43 5.58
C LEU A 245 -13.01 12.57 4.99
N SER A 246 -13.22 12.91 3.72
CA SER A 246 -12.49 13.99 3.09
C SER A 246 -12.76 15.36 3.75
N ILE A 247 -14.01 15.63 4.14
CA ILE A 247 -14.39 16.85 4.89
C ILE A 247 -13.68 16.86 6.25
N GLN A 248 -13.68 15.74 6.97
CA GLN A 248 -12.98 15.65 8.26
C GLN A 248 -11.47 15.87 8.08
N MET A 249 -10.84 15.24 7.09
CA MET A 249 -9.40 15.37 6.85
C MET A 249 -9.00 16.79 6.43
N GLN A 250 -9.86 17.50 5.69
CA GLN A 250 -9.67 18.92 5.38
C GLN A 250 -9.70 19.78 6.66
N ARG A 251 -10.63 19.51 7.59
CA ARG A 251 -10.68 20.18 8.91
C ARG A 251 -9.43 19.91 9.75
N GLU A 252 -8.83 18.73 9.60
CA GLU A 252 -7.57 18.36 10.23
C GLU A 252 -6.32 18.86 9.47
N ALA A 253 -6.48 19.74 8.46
CA ALA A 253 -5.41 20.28 7.65
C ALA A 253 -4.51 19.22 6.97
N VAL A 254 -5.10 18.09 6.56
CA VAL A 254 -4.43 17.10 5.70
C VAL A 254 -4.25 17.71 4.31
N SER A 255 -3.06 17.57 3.72
CA SER A 255 -2.76 18.10 2.38
C SER A 255 -3.43 17.30 1.27
N GLU A 256 -3.32 15.97 1.33
CA GLU A 256 -3.86 15.07 0.31
C GLU A 256 -4.33 13.73 0.87
N MET A 257 -5.31 13.12 0.20
CA MET A 257 -5.75 11.75 0.46
C MET A 257 -5.50 10.86 -0.76
N SER A 258 -4.72 9.79 -0.58
CA SER A 258 -4.47 8.76 -1.58
C SER A 258 -5.48 7.63 -1.44
N LEU A 259 -6.23 7.36 -2.52
CA LEU A 259 -7.15 6.21 -2.62
C LEU A 259 -6.45 4.94 -3.14
N GLY A 260 -5.13 4.99 -3.31
CA GLY A 260 -4.33 3.87 -3.82
C GLY A 260 -4.50 3.58 -5.31
N LEU A 261 -3.91 2.47 -5.74
CA LEU A 261 -3.79 2.08 -7.15
C LEU A 261 -5.09 1.54 -7.76
N SER A 262 -5.33 1.91 -9.00
CA SER A 262 -6.16 1.21 -9.97
C SER A 262 -5.24 0.53 -10.99
N ALA A 263 -4.97 -0.75 -10.77
CA ALA A 263 -4.00 -1.49 -11.58
C ALA A 263 -4.48 -1.65 -13.03
N PHE A 264 -3.52 -1.71 -13.96
CA PHE A 264 -3.74 -1.92 -15.39
C PHE A 264 -4.60 -0.85 -16.08
N LYS A 265 -4.62 0.37 -15.54
CA LYS A 265 -5.29 1.54 -16.13
C LYS A 265 -4.32 2.54 -16.70
N ASN A 266 -4.76 3.27 -17.72
CA ASN A 266 -3.98 4.25 -18.48
C ASN A 266 -2.62 3.68 -18.90
N LEU A 267 -2.56 2.39 -19.26
CA LEU A 267 -1.34 1.72 -19.68
C LEU A 267 -0.84 2.31 -21.00
N SER A 268 0.40 2.78 -21.01
CA SER A 268 1.11 3.25 -22.20
C SER A 268 2.07 2.18 -22.74
N GLY A 269 2.58 2.37 -23.96
CA GLY A 269 3.61 1.52 -24.55
C GLY A 269 3.09 0.35 -25.41
N THR A 270 3.98 -0.22 -26.22
CA THR A 270 3.66 -1.26 -27.22
C THR A 270 4.47 -2.54 -27.05
N ARG A 271 5.34 -2.61 -26.03
CA ARG A 271 6.22 -3.75 -25.79
C ARG A 271 5.40 -5.01 -25.41
N PRO A 272 5.97 -6.21 -25.56
CA PRO A 272 5.27 -7.45 -25.21
C PRO A 272 4.69 -7.47 -23.78
N VAL A 273 5.44 -6.94 -22.81
CA VAL A 273 4.98 -6.80 -21.42
C VAL A 273 3.81 -5.83 -21.31
N ASP A 274 3.85 -4.68 -22.00
CA ASP A 274 2.73 -3.72 -22.03
C ASP A 274 1.45 -4.37 -22.58
N ARG A 275 1.58 -5.19 -23.63
CA ARG A 275 0.47 -5.98 -24.20
C ARG A 275 -0.09 -7.00 -23.20
N LEU A 276 0.78 -7.72 -22.50
CA LEU A 276 0.39 -8.68 -21.46
C LEU A 276 -0.35 -8.00 -20.31
N LEU A 277 0.17 -6.87 -19.79
CA LEU A 277 -0.48 -6.10 -18.73
C LEU A 277 -1.85 -5.60 -19.14
N ARG A 278 -2.01 -5.13 -20.40
CA ARG A 278 -3.33 -4.77 -20.96
C ARG A 278 -4.27 -5.97 -21.04
N PHE A 279 -3.77 -7.13 -21.44
CA PHE A 279 -4.57 -8.35 -21.52
C PHE A 279 -5.08 -8.79 -20.14
N ILE A 280 -4.20 -8.80 -19.13
CA ILE A 280 -4.56 -9.10 -17.74
C ILE A 280 -5.58 -8.07 -17.22
N GLY A 281 -5.36 -6.78 -17.51
CA GLY A 281 -6.25 -5.70 -17.09
C GLY A 281 -7.68 -5.78 -17.61
N LYS A 282 -7.91 -6.48 -18.74
CA LYS A 282 -9.25 -6.75 -19.29
C LYS A 282 -9.98 -7.90 -18.59
N ARG A 283 -9.29 -8.72 -17.78
CA ARG A 283 -9.90 -9.88 -17.12
C ARG A 283 -10.47 -9.50 -15.75
N GLU A 284 -11.72 -9.03 -15.74
CA GLU A 284 -12.41 -8.62 -14.51
C GLU A 284 -12.51 -9.73 -13.44
N ARG A 285 -12.50 -11.00 -13.86
CA ARG A 285 -12.49 -12.16 -12.95
C ARG A 285 -11.23 -12.25 -12.06
N ILE A 286 -10.10 -11.72 -12.53
CA ILE A 286 -8.82 -11.69 -11.79
C ILE A 286 -8.75 -10.43 -10.94
N TYR A 287 -9.10 -9.29 -11.53
CA TYR A 287 -9.14 -8.01 -10.85
C TYR A 287 -10.12 -7.06 -11.55
N ASN A 288 -11.10 -6.54 -10.81
CA ASN A 288 -12.06 -5.56 -11.33
C ASN A 288 -11.42 -4.16 -11.47
N SER A 289 -10.46 -4.04 -12.39
CA SER A 289 -9.71 -2.82 -12.64
C SER A 289 -10.62 -1.65 -13.04
N GLN A 290 -11.66 -1.92 -13.85
CA GLN A 290 -12.54 -0.90 -14.42
C GLN A 290 -13.51 -0.34 -13.39
N GLY A 291 -14.15 -1.19 -12.59
CA GLY A 291 -15.05 -0.76 -11.52
C GLY A 291 -14.30 0.05 -10.45
N ILE A 292 -13.13 -0.44 -10.02
CA ILE A 292 -12.29 0.23 -9.03
C ILE A 292 -11.84 1.61 -9.54
N TYR A 293 -11.38 1.68 -10.79
CA TYR A 293 -10.99 2.94 -11.42
C TYR A 293 -12.14 3.94 -11.50
N ARG A 294 -13.30 3.51 -12.04
CA ARG A 294 -14.49 4.36 -12.14
C ARG A 294 -14.92 4.88 -10.78
N PHE A 295 -14.89 4.03 -9.75
CA PHE A 295 -15.22 4.41 -8.38
C PHE A 295 -14.25 5.48 -7.84
N LYS A 296 -12.94 5.23 -7.86
CA LYS A 296 -11.93 6.17 -7.30
C LYS A 296 -11.90 7.49 -8.06
N ARG A 297 -12.07 7.46 -9.39
CA ARG A 297 -12.08 8.64 -10.26
C ARG A 297 -13.20 9.63 -9.95
N LYS A 298 -14.34 9.19 -9.36
CA LYS A 298 -15.42 10.10 -8.92
C LYS A 298 -14.91 11.19 -7.96
N PHE A 299 -13.94 10.83 -7.12
CA PHE A 299 -13.43 11.68 -6.04
C PHE A 299 -12.08 12.31 -6.37
N SER A 300 -11.30 11.67 -7.23
CA SER A 300 -9.92 12.06 -7.53
C SER A 300 -9.84 13.46 -8.14
N THR A 301 -8.91 14.28 -7.65
CA THR A 301 -8.48 15.52 -8.32
C THR A 301 -7.33 15.26 -9.27
N THR A 302 -6.44 14.34 -8.91
CA THR A 302 -5.25 14.01 -9.68
C THR A 302 -5.03 12.49 -9.72
N GLU A 303 -4.41 12.03 -10.81
CA GLU A 303 -3.97 10.66 -10.98
C GLU A 303 -2.45 10.68 -11.17
N ARG A 304 -1.73 9.84 -10.43
CA ARG A 304 -0.27 9.72 -10.53
C ARG A 304 0.08 8.33 -11.06
N PRO A 305 0.85 8.21 -12.15
CA PRO A 305 1.20 6.91 -12.71
C PRO A 305 2.08 6.12 -11.74
N ARG A 306 1.92 4.79 -11.77
CA ARG A 306 2.74 3.85 -11.01
C ARG A 306 3.39 2.85 -11.94
N PHE A 307 4.60 2.44 -11.60
CA PHE A 307 5.44 1.64 -12.47
C PHE A 307 5.73 0.26 -11.89
N LEU A 308 5.89 -0.70 -12.80
CA LEU A 308 6.45 -2.02 -12.61
C LEU A 308 7.87 -1.98 -13.18
N LEU A 309 8.83 -2.48 -12.41
CA LEU A 309 10.24 -2.50 -12.77
C LEU A 309 10.72 -3.95 -12.94
N LEU A 310 11.35 -4.23 -14.09
CA LEU A 310 12.00 -5.51 -14.38
C LEU A 310 13.49 -5.28 -14.61
N ASP A 311 14.34 -6.06 -13.94
CA ASP A 311 15.79 -6.02 -14.09
C ASP A 311 16.17 -6.32 -15.55
N ARG A 312 16.95 -5.40 -16.14
CA ARG A 312 17.34 -5.44 -17.55
C ARG A 312 18.30 -6.58 -17.87
N LYS A 313 19.09 -7.04 -16.89
CA LYS A 313 20.09 -8.08 -17.08
C LYS A 313 19.50 -9.50 -17.03
N ARG A 314 18.19 -9.62 -16.85
CA ARG A 314 17.50 -10.88 -16.54
C ARG A 314 16.23 -11.03 -17.40
N GLY A 315 15.82 -12.28 -17.63
CA GLY A 315 14.64 -12.57 -18.44
C GLY A 315 13.35 -12.05 -17.79
N ALA A 316 12.50 -11.38 -18.58
CA ALA A 316 11.25 -10.79 -18.08
C ALA A 316 10.21 -11.83 -17.64
N VAL A 317 10.21 -13.03 -18.24
CA VAL A 317 9.20 -14.07 -17.99
C VAL A 317 9.23 -14.54 -16.53
N LEU A 318 10.41 -14.89 -16.01
CA LEU A 318 10.54 -15.37 -14.63
C LEU A 318 10.21 -14.27 -13.62
N GLN A 319 10.64 -13.04 -13.88
CA GLN A 319 10.33 -11.89 -13.04
C GLN A 319 8.82 -11.58 -13.00
N LEU A 320 8.14 -11.66 -14.14
CA LEU A 320 6.68 -11.54 -14.20
C LEU A 320 5.98 -12.67 -13.44
N ALA A 321 6.47 -13.91 -13.56
CA ALA A 321 5.93 -15.02 -12.79
C ALA A 321 6.10 -14.80 -11.28
N ALA A 322 7.25 -14.29 -10.83
CA ALA A 322 7.49 -13.95 -9.43
C ALA A 322 6.53 -12.86 -8.92
N LEU A 323 6.30 -11.81 -9.72
CA LEU A 323 5.34 -10.74 -9.41
C LEU A 323 3.90 -11.28 -9.28
N ILE A 324 3.50 -12.20 -10.17
CA ILE A 324 2.18 -12.83 -10.11
C ILE A 324 2.10 -13.75 -8.89
N LYS A 325 3.13 -14.56 -8.57
CA LYS A 325 3.16 -15.42 -7.38
C LYS A 325 3.04 -14.59 -6.10
N ALA A 326 3.78 -13.49 -6.01
CA ALA A 326 3.70 -12.57 -4.87
C ALA A 326 2.29 -11.98 -4.70
N THR A 327 1.69 -11.51 -5.80
CA THR A 327 0.40 -10.79 -5.76
C THR A 327 -0.79 -11.75 -5.60
N TYR A 328 -0.73 -12.92 -6.23
CA TYR A 328 -1.79 -13.92 -6.29
C TYR A 328 -1.25 -15.32 -5.98
N PRO A 329 -0.81 -15.59 -4.73
CA PRO A 329 -0.18 -16.87 -4.41
C PRO A 329 -1.11 -18.06 -4.67
N GLN A 330 -2.43 -17.85 -4.54
CA GLN A 330 -3.42 -18.91 -4.80
C GLN A 330 -3.45 -19.36 -6.27
N ALA A 331 -3.01 -18.51 -7.22
CA ALA A 331 -2.95 -18.87 -8.63
C ALA A 331 -1.87 -19.93 -8.93
N PHE A 332 -0.91 -20.11 -8.02
CA PHE A 332 0.20 -21.06 -8.15
C PHE A 332 0.02 -22.32 -7.30
N ASN A 333 -1.07 -22.44 -6.52
CA ASN A 333 -1.38 -23.63 -5.70
C ASN A 333 -1.88 -24.83 -6.53
N PHE A 334 -1.63 -24.87 -7.84
CA PHE A 334 -1.68 -26.13 -8.58
C PHE A 334 -0.47 -26.97 -8.14
N ARG A 335 -0.76 -28.20 -7.74
CA ARG A 335 0.06 -29.26 -7.09
C ARG A 335 1.39 -29.66 -7.78
N PHE A 336 1.99 -28.78 -8.58
CA PHE A 336 3.15 -29.02 -9.44
C PHE A 336 4.44 -28.30 -8.97
N TRP A 337 4.34 -27.30 -8.08
CA TRP A 337 5.45 -26.40 -7.74
C TRP A 337 5.99 -26.51 -6.30
N GLU A 338 5.49 -27.44 -5.47
CA GLU A 338 5.97 -27.66 -4.09
C GLU A 338 7.45 -28.07 -3.99
N LYS A 339 8.09 -28.46 -5.10
CA LYS A 339 9.52 -28.84 -5.12
C LYS A 339 10.50 -27.67 -5.24
N ALA A 340 10.04 -26.42 -5.41
CA ALA A 340 10.93 -25.26 -5.61
C ALA A 340 11.02 -24.31 -4.41
N ASP A 341 10.19 -24.48 -3.37
CA ASP A 341 10.19 -23.65 -2.17
C ASP A 341 10.98 -24.34 -1.04
N HIS A 342 12.26 -24.66 -1.27
CA HIS A 342 13.19 -24.88 -0.16
C HIS A 342 13.77 -23.53 0.26
N PRO A 343 13.65 -23.13 1.55
CA PRO A 343 14.30 -21.91 2.02
C PRO A 343 15.81 -22.11 1.96
N PHE A 344 16.46 -21.41 1.03
CA PHE A 344 17.90 -21.20 1.11
C PHE A 344 18.17 -20.46 2.42
N GLN A 345 18.69 -21.18 3.43
CA GLN A 345 19.17 -20.59 4.67
C GLN A 345 20.38 -19.71 4.34
N LEU A 346 20.14 -18.42 4.10
CA LEU A 346 21.18 -17.41 4.16
C LEU A 346 21.69 -17.37 5.61
N LYS A 347 22.88 -17.92 5.86
CA LYS A 347 23.59 -17.73 7.13
C LYS A 347 23.77 -16.22 7.35
N CYS A 348 23.09 -15.67 8.35
CA CYS A 348 23.33 -14.31 8.84
C CYS A 348 24.84 -14.10 9.08
N PRO A 349 25.47 -13.08 8.47
CA PRO A 349 26.75 -12.60 8.96
C PRO A 349 26.55 -11.98 10.35
N ARG A 350 27.56 -12.16 11.21
CA ARG A 350 27.60 -11.82 12.65
C ARG A 350 26.91 -10.50 13.01
N GLN A 351 26.08 -10.55 14.05
CA GLN A 351 25.43 -9.41 14.71
C GLN A 351 26.43 -8.29 15.01
N TRP A 352 26.24 -7.14 14.37
CA TRP A 352 26.90 -5.89 14.74
C TRP A 352 26.07 -5.22 15.84
N ARG A 353 26.66 -5.02 17.02
CA ARG A 353 26.06 -4.23 18.11
C ARG A 353 26.57 -2.79 17.96
N PRO A 354 25.71 -1.78 17.73
CA PRO A 354 26.16 -0.39 17.82
C PRO A 354 26.46 -0.08 19.29
N LYS A 355 27.75 0.13 19.62
CA LYS A 355 28.13 0.96 20.76
C LYS A 355 27.80 2.39 20.35
N PHE A 356 26.85 3.03 21.03
CA PHE A 356 26.79 4.46 21.37
C PHE A 356 25.35 4.82 21.70
N LEU A 357 25.05 4.87 22.99
CA LEU A 357 24.10 5.77 23.66
C LEU A 357 24.38 5.67 25.17
N GLN A 358 25.60 6.07 25.56
CA GLN A 358 25.90 6.49 26.92
C GLN A 358 26.28 7.96 26.84
N HIS A 359 25.26 8.82 26.90
CA HIS A 359 25.38 10.09 27.59
C HIS A 359 24.04 10.36 28.27
N GLN A 360 24.05 10.12 29.57
CA GLN A 360 23.04 10.58 30.51
C GLN A 360 23.02 12.11 30.48
N ASN A 361 21.83 12.70 30.42
CA ASN A 361 21.62 14.09 30.78
C ASN A 361 20.80 14.09 32.09
N PRO A 362 21.35 14.56 33.23
CA PRO A 362 20.64 14.60 34.50
C PRO A 362 20.10 16.01 34.77
N ALA A 363 18.79 16.20 34.59
CA ALA A 363 17.94 17.25 35.18
C ALA A 363 16.56 17.06 34.51
N TYR A 364 15.45 16.78 35.17
CA TYR A 364 14.88 17.39 36.35
C TYR A 364 14.10 16.33 37.16
N ARG A 365 14.35 16.28 38.47
CA ARG A 365 13.40 15.75 39.45
C ARG A 365 12.56 16.92 39.94
N ASN A 366 11.27 16.89 39.64
CA ASN A 366 10.12 17.07 40.55
C ASN A 366 8.85 17.29 39.73
#